data_AF-A0A7S3ASX4-F1
#
_entry.id   AF-A0A7S3ASX4-F1
#
_cell.length_a   1.000
_cell.length_b   1.000
_cell.length_c   1.000
_cell.angle_alpha   90.00
_cell.angle_beta   90.00
_cell.angle_gamma   90.00
#
_symmetry.space_group_name_H-M   'P 1'
#
loop_
_entity.id
_entity.type
_entity.pdbx_description
1 polymer ?
#
loop_
_entity_poly.entity_id
_entity_poly.type
_entity_poly.pdbx_seq_one_letter_code
_entity_poly.pdbx_strand_id
1 'polypeptide(L)'
;APCYSAGDALREVEARGVIVSDFVLVPGDVVANVALGPLITAHKKRREVDRDAVISTVMKRLHPDHAARRAGDQMLVALSGETGRLLMYEESTNPEWQHKVRIP
;
A
#
# COMPACT_ATOMS: atom_id res chain seq x y z
N ALA A 1 8.21 17.65 18.29
CA ALA A 1 9.44 16.83 18.38
C ALA A 1 9.89 16.46 16.97
N PRO A 2 11.18 16.15 16.71
CA PRO A 2 11.59 15.64 15.41
C PRO A 2 10.88 14.30 15.12
N CYS A 3 10.36 14.13 13.90
CA CYS A 3 9.72 12.91 13.42
C CYS A 3 10.73 12.10 12.62
N TYR A 4 11.11 10.92 13.11
CA TYR A 4 12.15 10.08 12.47
C TYR A 4 11.57 8.92 11.65
N SER A 5 10.30 8.57 11.89
CA SER A 5 9.58 7.55 11.13
C SER A 5 8.26 8.08 10.59
N ALA A 6 7.72 7.38 9.58
CA ALA A 6 6.37 7.65 9.07
C ALA A 6 5.30 7.52 10.18
N GLY A 7 5.47 6.58 11.10
CA GLY A 7 4.57 6.40 12.23
C GLY A 7 4.57 7.59 13.20
N ASP A 8 5.74 8.19 13.47
CA ASP A 8 5.82 9.37 14.33
C ASP A 8 5.11 10.57 13.69
N ALA A 9 5.30 10.74 12.38
CA ALA A 9 4.61 11.78 11.62
C ALA A 9 3.08 11.59 11.65
N LEU A 10 2.59 10.37 11.44
CA LEU A 10 1.15 10.08 11.49
C LEU A 10 0.55 10.37 12.88
N ARG A 11 1.24 10.00 13.97
CA ARG A 11 0.78 10.29 15.33
C ARG A 11 0.76 11.78 15.64
N GLU A 12 1.75 12.53 15.17
CA GLU A 12 1.79 13.99 15.33
C GLU A 12 0.67 14.68 14.53
N VAL A 13 0.37 14.20 13.33
CA VAL A 13 -0.74 14.73 12.51
C VAL A 13 -2.09 14.45 13.16
N GLU A 14 -2.28 13.24 13.70
CA GLU A 14 -3.47 12.86 14.48
C GLU A 14 -3.63 13.75 15.72
N ALA A 15 -2.56 13.98 16.49
CA ALA A 15 -2.56 14.81 17.69
C ALA A 15 -2.97 16.26 17.41
N ARG A 16 -2.71 16.75 16.19
CA ARG A 16 -3.11 18.09 15.74
C ARG A 16 -4.55 18.15 15.20
N GLY A 17 -5.21 17.01 14.99
CA GLY A 17 -6.59 16.95 14.48
C GLY A 17 -6.74 17.48 13.06
N VAL A 18 -5.70 17.42 12.23
CA VAL A 18 -5.71 17.98 10.87
C VAL A 18 -6.46 17.06 9.89
N ILE A 19 -6.45 15.75 10.14
CA ILE A 19 -7.13 14.76 9.32
C ILE A 19 -8.57 14.61 9.85
N VAL A 20 -9.54 14.98 9.01
CA VAL A 20 -10.98 14.92 9.35
C VAL A 20 -11.66 13.66 8.80
N SER A 21 -11.10 13.06 7.73
CA SER A 21 -11.69 11.92 7.03
C SER A 21 -10.60 11.10 6.31
N ASP A 22 -10.98 10.28 5.34
CA ASP A 22 -10.05 9.49 4.53
C ASP A 22 -8.98 10.40 3.89
N PHE A 23 -7.73 9.96 3.96
CA PHE A 23 -6.58 10.69 3.41
C PHE A 23 -5.71 9.79 2.56
N VAL A 24 -4.86 10.40 1.74
CA VAL A 24 -3.89 9.68 0.91
C VAL A 24 -2.51 9.87 1.55
N LEU A 25 -1.86 8.76 1.86
CA LEU A 25 -0.47 8.73 2.32
C LEU A 25 0.45 8.37 1.16
N VAL A 26 1.43 9.23 0.87
CA VAL A 26 2.41 9.02 -0.21
C VAL A 26 3.81 9.30 0.33
N PRO A 27 4.82 8.47 0.01
CA PRO A 27 6.22 8.82 0.23
C PRO A 27 6.61 10.11 -0.50
N GLY A 28 7.55 10.88 0.06
CA GLY A 28 7.92 12.20 -0.48
C GLY A 28 8.59 12.17 -1.86
N ASP A 29 9.00 11.01 -2.35
CA ASP A 29 9.79 10.81 -3.56
C ASP A 29 9.05 10.01 -4.65
N VAL A 30 7.71 10.03 -4.64
CA VAL A 30 6.88 9.35 -5.65
C VAL A 30 6.60 10.27 -6.83
N VAL A 31 6.91 9.77 -8.04
CA VAL A 31 6.46 10.35 -9.30
C VAL A 31 5.51 9.38 -9.98
N ALA A 32 4.24 9.76 -10.12
CA ALA A 32 3.21 8.92 -10.70
C ALA A 32 2.13 9.75 -11.42
N ASN A 33 1.57 9.19 -12.49
CA ASN A 33 0.40 9.73 -13.20
C ASN A 33 -0.81 8.79 -13.03
N VAL A 34 -1.25 8.61 -11.78
CA VAL A 34 -2.37 7.71 -11.44
C VAL A 34 -3.62 8.54 -11.17
N ALA A 35 -4.74 8.17 -11.79
CA ALA A 35 -6.04 8.78 -11.50
C ALA A 35 -6.54 8.34 -10.12
N LEU A 36 -6.35 9.18 -9.09
CA LEU A 36 -6.73 8.87 -7.71
C LEU A 36 -8.25 8.89 -7.47
N GLY A 37 -9.01 9.70 -8.22
CA GLY A 37 -10.46 9.86 -8.02
C GLY A 37 -11.22 8.52 -7.98
N PRO A 38 -11.12 7.67 -9.01
CA PRO A 38 -11.76 6.35 -9.02
C PRO A 38 -11.31 5.44 -7.87
N LEU A 39 -10.03 5.52 -7.47
CA LEU A 39 -9.46 4.70 -6.39
C LEU A 39 -10.02 5.09 -5.03
N ILE A 40 -10.16 6.40 -4.77
CA ILE A 40 -10.75 6.93 -3.55
C ILE A 40 -12.24 6.57 -3.47
N THR A 41 -12.98 6.71 -4.57
CA THR A 41 -14.40 6.28 -4.63
C THR A 41 -14.55 4.79 -4.33
N ALA A 42 -13.67 3.96 -4.89
CA ALA A 42 -13.68 2.53 -4.61
C ALA A 42 -13.34 2.21 -3.13
N HIS A 43 -12.41 2.95 -2.52
CA HIS A 43 -12.09 2.82 -1.10
C HIS A 43 -13.29 3.19 -0.22
N LYS A 44 -13.94 4.32 -0.49
CA LYS A 44 -15.14 4.76 0.23
C LYS A 44 -16.27 3.73 0.15
N LYS A 45 -16.55 3.21 -1.05
CA LYS A 45 -17.55 2.15 -1.24
C LYS A 45 -17.21 0.87 -0.46
N ARG A 46 -15.94 0.48 -0.38
CA ARG A 46 -15.52 -0.65 0.46
C ARG A 46 -15.75 -0.36 1.93
N ARG A 47 -15.40 0.83 2.41
CA ARG A 47 -15.57 1.26 3.80
C ARG A 47 -17.04 1.37 4.24
N GLU A 48 -17.94 1.70 3.32
CA GLU A 48 -19.38 1.70 3.56
C GLU A 48 -19.94 0.29 3.80
N VAL A 49 -19.43 -0.70 3.08
CA VAL A 49 -19.84 -2.11 3.21
C VAL A 49 -19.15 -2.78 4.39
N ASP A 50 -17.85 -2.53 4.55
CA ASP A 50 -16.98 -3.12 5.56
C ASP A 50 -16.20 -2.01 6.29
N ARG A 51 -16.56 -1.76 7.55
CA ARG A 51 -15.89 -0.73 8.37
C ARG A 51 -14.45 -1.09 8.72
N ASP A 52 -14.07 -2.37 8.61
CA ASP A 52 -12.72 -2.84 8.89
C ASP A 52 -11.77 -2.64 7.69
N ALA A 53 -12.29 -2.16 6.56
CA ALA A 53 -11.49 -1.78 5.38
C ALA A 53 -10.78 -0.42 5.57
N VAL A 54 -9.84 -0.36 6.53
CA VAL A 54 -9.17 0.88 6.95
C VAL A 54 -8.17 1.42 5.90
N ILE A 55 -7.43 0.55 5.22
CA ILE A 55 -6.36 0.93 4.28
C ILE A 55 -6.59 0.28 2.91
N SER A 56 -6.32 1.01 1.83
CA SER A 56 -6.29 0.48 0.47
C SER A 56 -4.96 0.81 -0.21
N THR A 57 -4.12 -0.20 -0.40
CA THR A 57 -2.80 -0.06 -1.01
C THR A 57 -2.91 -0.12 -2.54
N VAL A 58 -2.28 0.85 -3.22
CA VAL A 58 -2.25 0.91 -4.69
C VAL A 58 -0.90 0.38 -5.17
N MET A 59 -0.93 -0.66 -5.99
CA MET A 59 0.26 -1.31 -6.52
C MET A 59 0.20 -1.40 -8.05
N LYS A 60 1.36 -1.25 -8.71
CA LYS A 60 1.50 -1.48 -10.16
C LYS A 60 2.26 -2.78 -10.38
N ARG A 61 1.68 -3.68 -11.17
CA ARG A 61 2.37 -4.90 -11.61
C ARG A 61 3.45 -4.52 -12.62
N LEU A 62 4.69 -4.89 -12.33
CA LEU A 62 5.86 -4.67 -13.18
C LEU A 62 6.59 -6.00 -13.42
N HIS A 63 7.36 -6.07 -14.50
CA HIS A 63 8.28 -7.20 -14.72
C HIS A 63 9.40 -7.17 -13.65
N PRO A 64 9.92 -8.32 -13.18
CA PRO A 64 11.02 -8.36 -12.22
C PRO A 64 12.23 -7.51 -12.63
N ASP A 65 12.55 -7.49 -13.92
CA ASP A 65 13.70 -6.76 -14.50
C ASP A 65 13.41 -5.30 -14.88
N HIS A 66 12.25 -4.76 -14.48
CA HIS A 66 11.86 -3.41 -14.89
C HIS A 66 12.67 -2.35 -14.13
N ALA A 67 13.33 -1.43 -14.84
CA ALA A 67 14.22 -0.42 -14.25
C ALA A 67 13.54 0.54 -13.25
N ALA A 68 12.22 0.73 -13.36
CA ALA A 68 11.45 1.52 -12.39
C ALA A 68 11.20 0.80 -11.04
N ARG A 69 11.56 -0.49 -10.91
CA ARG A 69 11.50 -1.20 -9.64
C ARG A 69 12.67 -0.76 -8.78
N ARG A 70 12.42 -0.30 -7.56
CA ARG A 70 13.49 0.10 -6.64
C ARG A 70 14.39 -1.10 -6.33
N ALA A 71 15.71 -0.86 -6.25
CA ALA A 71 16.65 -1.89 -5.86
C ALA A 71 16.33 -2.35 -4.43
N GLY A 72 16.07 -3.66 -4.24
CA GLY A 72 15.62 -4.22 -2.96
C GLY A 72 14.10 -4.33 -2.80
N ASP A 73 13.31 -3.81 -3.74
CA ASP A 73 11.84 -3.78 -3.68
C ASP A 73 11.22 -5.06 -4.27
N GLN A 74 11.76 -6.21 -3.83
CA GLN A 74 11.15 -7.50 -4.08
C GLN A 74 10.10 -7.72 -3.01
N MET A 75 8.85 -7.79 -3.43
CA MET A 75 7.71 -7.91 -2.54
C MET A 75 6.82 -9.05 -3.05
N LEU A 76 6.42 -9.93 -2.14
CA LEU A 76 5.42 -10.96 -2.36
C LEU A 76 4.07 -10.46 -1.82
N VAL A 77 3.05 -10.55 -2.66
CA VAL A 77 1.70 -10.08 -2.35
C VAL A 77 0.70 -11.17 -2.70
N ALA A 78 -0.13 -11.56 -1.72
CA ALA A 78 -1.28 -12.42 -1.96
C ALA A 78 -2.57 -11.61 -1.85
N LEU A 79 -3.43 -11.73 -2.87
CA LEU A 79 -4.74 -11.07 -2.93
C LEU A 79 -5.85 -12.11 -2.97
N SER A 80 -6.97 -11.85 -2.30
CA SER A 80 -8.21 -12.61 -2.50
C SER A 80 -8.73 -12.41 -3.92
N GLY A 81 -9.01 -13.50 -4.63
CA GLY A 81 -9.47 -13.45 -6.04
C GLY A 81 -10.84 -12.79 -6.24
N GLU A 82 -11.70 -12.82 -5.21
CA GLU A 82 -13.06 -12.28 -5.29
C GLU A 82 -13.13 -10.79 -4.92
N THR A 83 -12.40 -10.40 -3.87
CA THR A 83 -12.51 -9.08 -3.26
C THR A 83 -11.34 -8.16 -3.54
N GLY A 84 -10.21 -8.72 -4.00
CA GLY A 84 -8.95 -8.00 -4.11
C GLY A 84 -8.34 -7.60 -2.76
N ARG A 85 -8.82 -8.18 -1.65
CA ARG A 85 -8.27 -7.94 -0.30
C ARG A 85 -6.84 -8.45 -0.22
N LEU A 86 -5.95 -7.63 0.34
CA LEU A 86 -4.58 -8.01 0.66
C LEU A 86 -4.57 -9.02 1.82
N LEU A 87 -4.16 -10.25 1.54
CA LEU A 87 -4.09 -11.33 2.53
C LEU A 87 -2.67 -11.50 3.09
N MET A 88 -1.66 -11.27 2.27
CA MET A 88 -0.25 -11.39 2.64
C MET A 88 0.55 -10.30 1.96
N TYR A 89 1.48 -9.72 2.73
CA TYR A 89 2.47 -8.76 2.28
C TYR A 89 3.80 -9.16 2.92
N GLU A 90 4.79 -9.47 2.10
CA GLU A 90 6.13 -9.82 2.59
C GLU A 90 7.18 -9.14 1.71
N GLU A 91 8.11 -8.44 2.35
CA GLU A 91 9.31 -7.92 1.70
C GLU A 91 10.34 -9.05 1.62
N SER A 92 10.72 -9.40 0.40
CA SER A 92 11.70 -10.43 0.13
C SER A 92 13.10 -9.88 0.39
N THR A 93 13.59 -10.07 1.60
CA THR A 93 15.03 -9.90 1.93
C THR A 93 15.87 -11.10 1.47
N ASN A 94 15.22 -12.18 1.04
CA ASN A 94 15.87 -13.44 0.73
C ASN A 94 15.77 -13.78 -0.78
N PRO A 95 16.90 -13.82 -1.52
CA PRO A 95 16.93 -14.03 -2.98
C PRO A 95 16.39 -15.40 -3.45
N GLU A 96 16.11 -16.32 -2.53
CA GLU A 96 15.69 -17.69 -2.84
C GLU A 96 14.17 -17.83 -3.16
N TRP A 97 13.34 -16.85 -2.81
CA TRP A 97 11.87 -16.91 -3.02
C TRP A 97 11.40 -16.53 -4.44
N GLN A 98 12.28 -16.62 -5.44
CA GLN A 98 11.95 -16.21 -6.81
C GLN A 98 11.04 -17.17 -7.57
N HIS A 99 10.81 -18.39 -7.08
CA HIS A 99 10.06 -19.42 -7.83
C HIS A 99 8.82 -19.90 -7.08
N LYS A 100 7.65 -19.41 -7.53
CA LYS A 100 6.28 -19.91 -7.29
C LYS A 100 6.04 -20.55 -5.92
N VAL A 101 5.62 -19.74 -4.95
CA VAL A 101 5.00 -20.25 -3.72
C VAL A 101 3.57 -20.66 -4.03
N ARG A 102 3.27 -21.96 -3.87
CA ARG A 102 1.91 -22.50 -3.99
C ARG A 102 1.17 -22.22 -2.68
N ILE A 103 0.30 -21.22 -2.71
CA ILE A 103 -0.63 -20.95 -1.61
C ILE A 103 -1.70 -22.06 -1.63
N PRO A 104 -1.96 -22.78 -0.51
CA PRO A 104 -2.99 -23.81 -0.45
C PRO A 104 -4.40 -23.27 -0.69
#